data_AF-A0A7D5MLQ5-F1
#
_entry.id   AF-A0A7D5MLQ5-F1
#
_cell.length_a   1.000
_cell.length_b   1.000
_cell.length_c   1.000
_cell.angle_alpha   90.00
_cell.angle_beta   90.00
_cell.angle_gamma   90.00
#
_symmetry.space_group_name_H-M   'P 1'
#
loop_
_entity.id
_entity.type
_entity.pdbx_description
1 polymer ?
#
loop_
_entity_poly.entity_id
_entity_poly.type
_entity_poly.pdbx_seq_one_letter_code
_entity_poly.pdbx_strand_id
1 'polypeptide(L)'
;MALASFDKFDCSYVSNNQDWTLLLNQMNSFYQNPNFPNNYPNANVNFDQNLVIAVFDKVNGYCCGTIDITDILEEETAIRITLQYLLNGALAKVAQPIHVVKIPHTTKTIQFEYK
;
A
#
# COMPACT_ATOMS: atom_id res chain seq x y z
N MET A 1 -7.01 -5.57 10.39
CA MET A 1 -6.43 -4.56 9.48
C MET A 1 -6.97 -3.20 9.86
N ALA A 2 -6.11 -2.19 9.98
CA ALA A 2 -6.57 -0.82 10.18
C ALA A 2 -6.46 -0.05 8.87
N LEU A 3 -7.51 0.71 8.56
CA LEU A 3 -7.70 1.45 7.32
C LEU A 3 -7.78 2.94 7.62
N ALA A 4 -7.00 3.73 6.90
CA ALA A 4 -7.17 5.16 6.79
C ALA A 4 -7.58 5.46 5.35
N SER A 5 -8.72 6.13 5.16
CA SER A 5 -9.21 6.51 3.84
C SER A 5 -9.04 8.01 3.67
N PHE A 6 -8.50 8.40 2.53
CA PHE A 6 -8.44 9.78 2.07
C PHE A 6 -9.39 9.95 0.88
N ASP A 7 -9.79 11.19 0.59
CA ASP A 7 -10.70 11.49 -0.53
C ASP A 7 -10.24 10.91 -1.88
N LYS A 8 -8.94 10.61 -2.04
CA LYS A 8 -8.34 10.14 -3.29
C LYS A 8 -7.80 8.72 -3.26
N PHE A 9 -7.41 8.18 -2.11
CA PHE A 9 -6.74 6.89 -1.99
C PHE A 9 -6.93 6.28 -0.60
N ASP A 10 -6.69 4.98 -0.49
CA ASP A 10 -6.80 4.22 0.76
C ASP A 10 -5.42 3.76 1.24
N CYS A 11 -5.24 3.80 2.56
CA CYS A 11 -4.03 3.36 3.24
C CYS A 11 -4.37 2.29 4.23
N SER A 12 -3.51 1.30 4.35
CA SER A 12 -3.67 0.20 5.31
C SER A 12 -2.34 -0.17 5.92
N TYR A 13 -2.37 -0.58 7.18
CA TYR A 13 -1.29 -1.38 7.74
C TYR A 13 -1.80 -2.77 8.12
N VAL A 14 -0.92 -3.75 7.93
CA VAL A 14 -1.19 -5.17 8.13
C VAL A 14 -0.12 -5.75 9.04
N SER A 15 -0.56 -6.42 10.10
CA SER A 15 0.31 -6.96 11.16
C SER A 15 0.19 -8.46 11.37
N ASN A 16 -0.57 -9.16 10.52
CA ASN A 16 -0.76 -10.60 10.63
C ASN A 16 -1.06 -11.24 9.26
N ASN A 17 -0.85 -12.56 9.20
CA ASN A 17 -1.02 -13.35 7.98
C ASN A 17 -2.47 -13.37 7.46
N GLN A 18 -3.46 -13.33 8.34
CA GLN A 18 -4.87 -13.40 7.94
C GLN A 18 -5.27 -12.14 7.16
N ASP A 19 -5.01 -10.96 7.73
CA ASP A 19 -5.24 -9.68 7.08
C ASP A 19 -4.43 -9.53 5.79
N TRP A 20 -3.20 -10.03 5.78
CA TRP A 20 -2.35 -10.02 4.58
C TRP A 20 -2.94 -10.87 3.46
N THR A 21 -3.43 -12.06 3.80
CA THR A 21 -4.10 -12.94 2.84
C THR A 21 -5.37 -12.30 2.28
N LEU A 22 -6.16 -11.63 3.12
CA LEU A 22 -7.35 -10.90 2.67
C LEU A 22 -6.97 -9.76 1.70
N LEU A 23 -5.93 -9.00 2.02
CA LEU A 23 -5.44 -7.91 1.18
C LEU A 23 -4.92 -8.43 -0.18
N LEU A 24 -4.12 -9.50 -0.17
CA LEU A 24 -3.66 -10.18 -1.39
C LEU A 24 -4.82 -10.62 -2.27
N ASN A 25 -5.87 -11.20 -1.67
CA ASN A 25 -7.05 -11.65 -2.41
C ASN A 25 -7.81 -10.48 -3.06
N GLN A 26 -7.95 -9.35 -2.34
CA GLN A 26 -8.57 -8.14 -2.88
C GLN A 26 -7.78 -7.60 -4.08
N MET A 27 -6.46 -7.48 -3.96
CA MET A 27 -5.59 -7.05 -5.06
C MET A 27 -5.70 -7.99 -6.26
N ASN A 28 -5.61 -9.30 -6.04
CA ASN A 28 -5.70 -10.30 -7.11
C ASN A 28 -7.06 -10.27 -7.84
N SER A 29 -8.14 -9.97 -7.11
CA SER A 29 -9.50 -9.89 -7.68
C SER A 29 -9.69 -8.74 -8.67
N PHE A 30 -8.98 -7.62 -8.49
CA PHE A 30 -9.02 -6.48 -9.40
C PHE A 30 -8.13 -6.72 -10.62
N TYR A 31 -6.94 -7.28 -10.41
CA TYR A 31 -5.96 -7.41 -11.48
C TYR A 31 -6.22 -8.58 -12.45
N GLN A 32 -6.92 -9.65 -12.04
CA GLN A 32 -7.34 -10.84 -12.82
C GLN A 32 -6.48 -11.21 -14.04
N ASN A 33 -5.16 -11.02 -13.95
CA ASN A 33 -4.26 -11.19 -15.08
C ASN A 33 -3.27 -12.29 -14.72
N PRO A 34 -3.36 -13.46 -15.37
CA PRO A 34 -2.43 -14.57 -15.17
C PRO A 34 -1.00 -14.26 -15.66
N ASN A 35 -0.74 -13.06 -16.21
CA ASN A 35 0.60 -12.50 -16.46
C ASN A 35 1.02 -11.41 -15.45
N PHE A 36 0.18 -11.11 -14.45
CA PHE A 36 0.56 -10.39 -13.21
C PHE A 36 0.95 -11.31 -12.00
N PRO A 37 1.19 -12.63 -12.10
CA PRO A 37 1.23 -13.51 -10.94
C PRO A 37 2.56 -13.46 -10.16
N ASN A 38 3.49 -12.56 -10.47
CA ASN A 38 4.84 -12.56 -9.90
C ASN A 38 5.31 -11.25 -9.23
N ASN A 39 4.49 -10.19 -9.14
CA ASN A 39 5.02 -8.83 -8.87
C ASN A 39 4.78 -8.24 -7.47
N TYR A 40 4.37 -9.03 -6.49
CA TYR A 40 4.64 -8.66 -5.09
C TYR A 40 5.87 -9.43 -4.61
N PRO A 41 7.11 -8.93 -4.85
CA PRO A 41 8.35 -9.57 -4.37
C PRO A 41 8.41 -9.72 -2.83
N ASN A 42 7.37 -9.26 -2.15
CA ASN A 42 7.21 -9.19 -0.71
C ASN A 42 6.08 -10.07 -0.15
N ALA A 43 5.52 -11.02 -0.92
CA ALA A 43 4.42 -11.87 -0.47
C ALA A 43 4.73 -12.69 0.81
N ASN A 44 6.00 -13.09 1.00
CA ASN A 44 6.44 -13.71 2.24
C ASN A 44 6.82 -12.63 3.27
N VAL A 45 6.03 -12.51 4.33
CA VAL A 45 6.24 -11.54 5.42
C VAL A 45 6.30 -12.32 6.73
N ASN A 46 7.41 -12.17 7.46
CA ASN A 46 7.46 -12.61 8.84
C ASN A 46 6.84 -11.52 9.73
N PHE A 47 5.58 -11.70 10.12
CA PHE A 47 4.84 -10.73 10.93
C PHE A 47 5.30 -10.66 12.40
N ASP A 48 6.11 -11.61 12.87
CA ASP A 48 6.77 -11.50 14.17
C ASP A 48 7.86 -10.42 14.16
N GLN A 49 8.37 -10.08 12.98
CA GLN A 49 9.48 -9.13 12.79
C GLN A 49 9.08 -7.87 12.02
N ASN A 50 8.01 -7.94 11.21
CA ASN A 50 7.65 -6.89 10.29
C ASN A 50 6.15 -6.60 10.28
N LEU A 51 5.82 -5.39 9.90
CA LEU A 51 4.49 -4.96 9.49
C LEU A 51 4.55 -4.63 8.00
N VAL A 52 3.39 -4.66 7.34
CA VAL A 52 3.25 -4.19 5.98
C VAL A 52 2.47 -2.89 5.97
N ILE A 53 2.96 -1.92 5.21
CA ILE A 53 2.23 -0.70 4.87
C ILE A 53 1.88 -0.81 3.40
N ALA A 54 0.60 -0.63 3.10
CA ALA A 54 0.08 -0.68 1.74
C ALA A 54 -0.78 0.55 1.46
N VAL A 55 -0.58 1.15 0.29
CA VAL A 55 -1.29 2.33 -0.17
C VAL A 55 -1.81 2.06 -1.56
N PHE A 56 -3.08 2.39 -1.77
CA PHE A 56 -3.85 2.07 -2.95
C PHE A 56 -4.55 3.32 -3.43
N ASP A 57 -4.30 3.69 -4.67
CA ASP A 57 -5.09 4.73 -5.31
C ASP A 57 -6.50 4.20 -5.63
N LYS A 58 -7.43 5.11 -5.91
CA LYS A 58 -8.72 4.74 -6.49
C LYS A 58 -8.53 4.22 -7.90
N VAL A 59 -9.38 3.26 -8.27
CA VAL A 59 -9.47 2.80 -9.66
C VAL A 59 -9.81 3.98 -10.55
N ASN A 60 -8.97 4.25 -11.54
CA ASN A 60 -9.16 5.36 -12.45
C ASN A 60 -8.92 4.94 -13.91
N GLY A 61 -9.32 5.80 -14.86
CA GLY A 61 -9.25 5.52 -16.30
C GLY A 61 -7.88 5.73 -16.94
N TYR A 62 -6.83 6.01 -16.16
CA TYR A 62 -5.51 6.36 -16.66
C TYR A 62 -4.41 5.49 -16.04
N CYS A 63 -3.57 4.88 -16.87
CA CYS A 63 -2.41 4.14 -16.41
C CYS A 63 -1.14 5.01 -16.40
N CYS A 64 -0.06 4.44 -15.85
CA CYS A 64 1.25 5.08 -15.70
C CYS A 64 1.32 6.22 -14.68
N GLY A 65 0.29 6.38 -13.84
CA GLY A 65 0.38 7.16 -12.61
C GLY A 65 0.92 6.31 -11.44
N THR A 66 1.38 6.96 -10.39
CA THR A 66 1.88 6.30 -9.17
C THR A 66 1.36 7.00 -7.92
N ILE A 67 1.05 6.22 -6.89
CA ILE A 67 0.94 6.70 -5.50
C ILE A 67 2.11 6.09 -4.76
N ASP A 68 2.90 6.90 -4.07
CA ASP A 68 4.18 6.48 -3.54
C ASP A 68 4.32 6.78 -2.06
N ILE A 69 4.85 5.81 -1.33
CA ILE A 69 5.40 6.03 0.00
C ILE A 69 6.78 6.66 -0.20
N THR A 70 6.93 7.93 0.15
CA THR A 70 8.13 8.73 -0.12
C THR A 70 9.01 8.92 1.11
N ASP A 71 8.43 8.81 2.31
CA ASP A 71 9.18 8.91 3.56
C ASP A 71 8.51 8.07 4.66
N ILE A 72 9.33 7.50 5.54
CA ILE A 72 8.91 6.76 6.73
C ILE A 72 9.76 7.26 7.90
N LEU A 73 9.17 8.10 8.74
CA LEU A 73 9.83 8.69 9.89
C LEU A 73 9.33 8.04 11.17
N GLU A 74 10.25 7.41 11.92
CA GLU A 74 9.96 6.88 13.24
C GLU A 74 10.19 7.95 14.32
N GLU A 75 9.14 8.27 15.07
CA GLU A 75 9.16 9.16 16.23
C GLU A 75 9.01 8.37 17.53
N GLU A 76 9.02 9.05 18.67
CA GLU A 76 8.92 8.40 19.98
C GLU A 76 7.64 7.57 20.13
N THR A 77 6.49 8.08 19.67
CA THR A 77 5.18 7.45 19.87
C THR A 77 4.46 7.07 18.57
N ALA A 78 5.00 7.47 17.42
CA ALA A 78 4.36 7.27 16.12
C ALA A 78 5.36 6.92 15.02
N ILE A 79 4.85 6.33 13.94
CA ILE A 79 5.54 6.24 12.65
C ILE A 79 4.73 7.08 11.67
N ARG A 80 5.34 8.14 11.14
CA ARG A 80 4.74 8.97 10.09
C ARG A 80 5.12 8.44 8.72
N ILE A 81 4.11 8.25 7.88
CA ILE A 81 4.25 7.73 6.53
C ILE A 81 3.79 8.81 5.56
N THR A 82 4.73 9.32 4.77
CA THR A 82 4.45 10.39 3.79
C THR A 82 4.13 9.80 2.43
N LEU A 83 3.03 10.26 1.85
CA LEU A 83 2.49 9.79 0.58
C LEU A 83 2.44 10.92 -0.44
N GLN A 84 2.81 10.62 -1.69
CA GLN A 84 2.78 11.58 -2.80
C GLN A 84 2.43 10.88 -4.11
N TYR A 85 1.75 11.58 -5.02
CA TYR A 85 1.71 11.16 -6.43
C TYR A 85 2.97 11.69 -7.11
N LEU A 86 3.94 10.82 -7.38
CA LEU A 86 5.15 11.23 -8.11
C LEU A 86 4.92 11.31 -9.61
N LEU A 87 3.99 10.51 -10.14
CA LEU A 87 3.62 10.49 -11.55
C LEU A 87 2.11 10.58 -11.73
N ASN A 88 1.68 11.47 -12.61
CA ASN A 88 0.29 11.55 -13.05
C ASN A 88 0.10 10.65 -14.28
N GLY A 89 -0.90 9.77 -14.23
CA GLY A 89 -1.24 8.90 -15.35
C GLY A 89 -1.69 9.70 -16.58
N ALA A 90 -1.22 9.31 -17.77
CA ALA A 90 -1.47 10.04 -19.01
C ALA A 90 -2.10 9.18 -20.11
N LEU A 91 -2.04 7.84 -19.98
CA LEU A 91 -2.52 6.92 -21.01
C LEU A 91 -3.88 6.35 -20.61
N ALA A 92 -4.87 6.47 -21.48
CA ALA A 92 -6.23 6.00 -21.23
C ALA A 92 -6.26 4.46 -21.15
N LYS A 93 -6.28 3.95 -19.92
CA LYS A 93 -6.34 2.53 -19.58
C LYS A 93 -6.66 2.42 -18.09
N VAL A 94 -7.60 1.54 -17.74
CA VAL A 94 -7.98 1.31 -16.35
C VAL A 94 -6.78 0.82 -15.54
N ALA A 95 -6.50 1.48 -14.42
CA ALA A 95 -5.41 1.14 -13.52
C ALA A 95 -5.77 1.50 -12.06
N GLN A 96 -5.01 0.93 -11.12
CA GLN A 96 -5.10 1.24 -9.70
C GLN A 96 -3.69 1.30 -9.09
N PRO A 97 -2.98 2.43 -9.16
CA PRO A 97 -1.66 2.55 -8.56
C PRO A 97 -1.57 2.00 -7.13
N ILE A 98 -0.51 1.26 -6.84
CA ILE A 98 -0.27 0.62 -5.54
C ILE A 98 1.20 0.69 -5.17
N HIS A 99 1.48 0.97 -3.89
CA HIS A 99 2.81 0.87 -3.31
C HIS A 99 2.73 0.12 -1.96
N VAL A 100 3.58 -0.90 -1.80
CA VAL A 100 3.66 -1.72 -0.59
C VAL A 100 5.10 -1.79 -0.08
N VAL A 101 5.29 -1.55 1.21
CA VAL A 101 6.59 -1.65 1.90
C VAL A 101 6.47 -2.48 3.17
N LYS A 102 7.61 -3.02 3.65
CA LYS A 102 7.73 -3.66 4.96
C LYS A 102 8.48 -2.72 5.91
N ILE A 103 8.03 -2.65 7.15
CA ILE A 103 8.71 -1.94 8.23
C ILE A 103 8.91 -2.88 9.41
N PRO A 104 9.87 -2.63 10.32
CA PRO A 104 10.00 -3.39 11.55
C PRO A 104 8.69 -3.40 12.36
N HIS A 105 8.42 -4.52 13.04
CA HIS A 105 7.24 -4.61 13.88
C HIS A 105 7.30 -3.58 15.02
N THR A 106 6.16 -2.92 15.26
CA THR A 106 6.03 -1.85 16.24
C THR A 106 4.66 -1.84 16.87
N THR A 107 4.56 -1.26 18.06
CA THR A 107 3.30 -0.92 18.72
C THR A 107 2.98 0.57 18.63
N LYS A 108 3.85 1.37 18.00
CA LYS A 108 3.66 2.81 17.80
C LYS A 108 2.48 3.06 16.87
N THR A 109 1.85 4.21 17.03
CA THR A 109 0.72 4.60 16.18
C THR A 109 1.22 4.88 14.75
N ILE A 110 0.60 4.29 13.75
CA ILE A 110 0.90 4.59 12.35
C ILE A 110 0.03 5.77 11.90
N GLN A 111 0.66 6.82 11.38
CA GLN A 111 0.00 8.03 10.90
C GLN A 111 0.36 8.25 9.42
N PHE A 112 -0.66 8.47 8.59
CA PHE A 112 -0.49 8.75 7.18
C PHE A 112 -0.60 10.26 6.93
N GLU A 113 0.32 10.80 6.16
CA GLU A 113 0.31 12.19 5.71
C GLU A 113 0.41 12.22 4.18
N TYR A 114 -0.34 13.12 3.55
CA TYR A 114 -0.31 13.34 2.10
C TYR A 114 0.28 14.71 1.80
N LYS A 115 1.18 14.79 0.82
CA LYS A 115 1.79 16.04 0.36
C LYS A 115 1.48 16.32 -1.10
#